data_AF-A0A944FHZ2-F1
#
_entry.id   AF-A0A944FHZ2-F1
#
_cell.length_a   1.000
_cell.length_b   1.000
_cell.length_c   1.000
_cell.angle_alpha   90.00
_cell.angle_beta   90.00
_cell.angle_gamma   90.00
#
_symmetry.space_group_name_H-M   'P 1'
#
loop_
_entity.id
_entity.type
_entity.pdbx_description
1 polymer ?
#
loop_
_entity_poly.entity_id
_entity_poly.type
_entity_poly.pdbx_seq_one_letter_code
_entity_poly.pdbx_strand_id
1 'polypeptide(L)' 'MGWWEVNADTLASSRFVVSPLCETTASLMALEKDSPAHPAERRWLHSHGPAYRERLIADPLTALLVRVALGRHRLSLTG' A
#
# COMPACT_ATOMS: atom_id res chain seq x y z
N MET A 1 20.05 -12.80 -10.79
CA MET A 1 19.87 -12.04 -9.54
C MET A 1 20.36 -12.91 -8.40
N GLY A 2 21.43 -12.50 -7.71
CA GLY A 2 22.06 -13.30 -6.65
C GLY A 2 21.15 -13.44 -5.43
N TRP A 3 21.22 -14.60 -4.78
CA TRP A 3 20.54 -14.84 -3.52
C TRP A 3 21.23 -14.04 -2.41
N TRP A 4 20.45 -13.26 -1.66
CA TRP A 4 20.90 -12.56 -0.47
C TRP A 4 20.27 -13.25 0.75
N GLU A 5 21.09 -13.89 1.55
CA GLU A 5 20.66 -14.51 2.82
C GLU A 5 20.73 -13.46 3.93
N VAL A 6 19.59 -13.20 4.58
CA VAL A 6 19.50 -12.29 5.73
C VAL A 6 19.14 -13.12 6.95
N ASN A 7 20.14 -13.37 7.81
CA ASN A 7 20.01 -14.24 8.97
C ASN A 7 19.25 -13.55 10.12
N ALA A 8 18.70 -14.35 11.04
CA ALA A 8 17.91 -13.86 12.18
C ALA A 8 18.70 -12.89 13.08
N ASP A 9 19.98 -13.16 13.33
CA ASP A 9 20.84 -12.28 14.14
C ASP A 9 21.09 -10.93 13.48
N THR A 10 21.19 -10.91 12.15
CA THR A 10 21.29 -9.67 11.37
C THR A 10 20.02 -8.85 11.46
N LEU A 11 18.84 -9.49 11.42
CA LEU A 11 17.57 -8.79 11.65
C LEU A 11 17.45 -8.28 13.09
N ALA A 12 17.83 -9.09 14.08
CA ALA A 12 17.71 -8.77 15.49
C ALA A 12 18.63 -7.62 15.93
N SER A 13 19.80 -7.49 15.30
CA SER A 13 20.75 -6.39 15.54
C SER A 13 20.46 -5.14 14.71
N SER A 14 19.55 -5.22 13.74
CA SER A 14 19.21 -4.09 12.86
C SER A 14 18.30 -3.07 13.56
N ARG A 15 18.36 -1.82 13.09
CA ARG A 15 17.46 -0.74 13.51
C ARG A 15 16.43 -0.50 12.41
N PHE A 16 15.25 -1.08 12.60
CA PHE A 16 14.12 -0.79 11.72
C PHE A 16 13.67 0.66 11.94
N VAL A 17 13.55 1.40 10.84
CA VAL A 17 13.05 2.77 10.84
C VAL A 17 11.79 2.80 9.99
N VAL A 18 10.80 3.50 10.48
CA VAL A 18 9.59 3.80 9.72
C VAL A 18 9.93 4.86 8.68
N SER A 19 9.63 4.57 7.42
CA SER A 19 9.77 5.53 6.32
C SER A 19 8.40 6.19 6.09
N PRO A 20 8.26 7.53 6.30
CA PRO A 20 7.02 8.24 6.02
C PRO A 20 6.56 8.08 4.58
N LEU A 21 7.51 7.97 3.64
CA LEU A 21 7.22 7.68 2.25
C LEU A 21 6.57 6.31 2.09
N CYS A 22 7.15 5.27 2.69
CA CYS A 22 6.61 3.91 2.60
C CYS A 22 5.24 3.80 3.28
N GLU A 23 5.03 4.46 4.42
CA GLU A 23 3.72 4.48 5.08
C GLU A 23 2.67 5.14 4.18
N THR A 24 3.00 6.30 3.61
CA THR A 24 2.07 7.04 2.75
C THR A 24 1.70 6.24 1.51
N THR A 25 2.68 5.64 0.83
CA THR A 25 2.41 4.84 -0.38
C THR A 25 1.67 3.55 -0.04
N ALA A 26 2.00 2.87 1.06
CA ALA A 26 1.27 1.69 1.52
C ALA A 26 -0.18 2.02 1.87
N SER A 27 -0.44 3.13 2.57
CA SER A 27 -1.80 3.60 2.86
C SER A 27 -2.58 3.92 1.59
N LEU A 28 -1.96 4.58 0.61
CA LEU A 28 -2.59 4.84 -0.69
C LEU A 28 -2.92 3.54 -1.43
N MET A 29 -2.00 2.57 -1.44
CA MET A 29 -2.21 1.25 -2.03
C MET A 29 -3.35 0.49 -1.33
N ALA A 30 -3.45 0.59 -0.01
CA ALA A 30 -4.52 -0.03 0.76
C ALA A 30 -5.90 0.57 0.43
N LEU A 31 -5.98 1.90 0.30
CA LEU A 31 -7.20 2.61 -0.11
C LEU A 31 -7.63 2.25 -1.53
N GLU A 32 -6.67 2.18 -2.47
CA GLU A 32 -6.96 1.80 -3.86
C GLU A 32 -7.37 0.33 -3.99
N LYS A 33 -6.76 -0.57 -3.20
CA LYS A 33 -7.09 -1.99 -3.19
C LYS A 33 -8.49 -2.24 -2.62
N ASP A 34 -8.89 -1.46 -1.60
CA ASP A 34 -10.18 -1.54 -0.91
C ASP A 34 -10.54 -2.96 -0.41
N SER A 35 -9.52 -3.78 -0.17
CA SER A 35 -9.66 -5.16 0.26
C SER A 35 -8.69 -5.41 1.42
N PRO A 36 -9.20 -5.38 2.67
CA PRO A 36 -8.38 -5.48 3.88
C PRO A 36 -7.69 -6.84 3.94
N ALA A 37 -6.37 -6.83 4.08
CA ALA A 37 -5.58 -8.05 4.26
C ALA A 37 -5.69 -8.58 5.71
N HIS A 38 -5.94 -7.69 6.67
CA HIS A 38 -6.13 -8.04 8.09
C HIS A 38 -7.39 -7.42 8.71
N PRO A 39 -7.97 -8.08 9.74
CA PRO A 39 -9.13 -7.56 10.47
C PRO A 39 -8.98 -6.14 11.01
N ALA A 40 -7.77 -5.74 11.40
CA ALA A 40 -7.49 -4.41 11.93
C ALA A 40 -7.66 -3.31 10.88
N GLU A 41 -7.35 -3.60 9.61
CA GLU A 41 -7.44 -2.64 8.50
C GLU A 41 -8.89 -2.28 8.14
N ARG A 42 -9.85 -3.16 8.45
CA ARG A 42 -11.28 -2.94 8.16
C ARG A 42 -11.79 -1.62 8.74
N ARG A 43 -11.46 -1.34 10.00
CA ARG A 43 -11.91 -0.11 10.67
C ARG A 43 -11.29 1.14 10.04
N TRP A 44 -10.01 1.05 9.63
CA TRP A 44 -9.32 2.15 9.00
C TRP A 44 -9.87 2.44 7.59
N LEU A 45 -10.07 1.40 6.77
CA LEU A 45 -10.68 1.54 5.44
C LEU A 45 -12.12 2.06 5.50
N HIS A 46 -12.91 1.56 6.46
CA HIS A 46 -14.25 2.08 6.68
C HIS A 46 -14.25 3.58 7.01
N SER A 47 -13.28 4.03 7.80
CA SER A 47 -13.19 5.43 8.21
C SER A 47 -12.69 6.37 7.11
N HIS A 48 -11.73 5.93 6.29
CA HIS A 48 -11.04 6.82 5.33
C HIS A 48 -11.42 6.58 3.86
N GLY A 49 -11.92 5.38 3.53
CA GLY A 49 -12.29 4.99 2.18
C GLY A 49 -13.33 5.90 1.51
N PRO A 50 -14.39 6.36 2.20
CA PRO A 50 -15.36 7.28 1.60
C PRO A 50 -14.71 8.60 1.13
N ALA A 51 -13.94 9.26 2.00
CA ALA A 51 -13.26 10.51 1.67
C ALA A 51 -12.24 10.35 0.53
N TYR A 52 -11.55 9.20 0.46
CA TYR A 52 -10.68 8.86 -0.66
C TYR A 52 -11.45 8.79 -1.99
N ARG A 53 -12.57 8.07 -2.02
CA ARG A 53 -13.39 7.95 -3.23
C ARG A 53 -13.98 9.30 -3.66
N GLU A 54 -14.47 10.09 -2.71
CA GLU A 54 -14.95 11.45 -2.97
C GLU A 54 -13.86 12.33 -3.60
N ARG A 55 -12.62 12.25 -3.08
CA ARG A 55 -11.48 12.98 -3.65
C ARG A 55 -11.21 12.56 -5.10
N LEU A 56 -11.25 11.26 -5.41
CA LEU A 56 -11.02 10.78 -6.77
C LEU A 56 -12.13 11.17 -7.75
N ILE A 57 -13.38 11.24 -7.28
CA ILE A 57 -14.50 11.72 -8.08
C ILE A 57 -14.36 13.23 -8.36
N ALA A 58 -13.94 14.00 -7.34
CA ALA A 58 -13.76 15.45 -7.45
C ALA A 58 -12.55 15.84 -8.30
N ASP A 59 -11.52 14.99 -8.39
CA ASP A 59 -10.31 15.24 -9.18
C ASP A 59 -9.96 14.03 -10.08
N PRO A 60 -10.45 14.04 -11.34
CA PRO A 60 -10.19 12.99 -12.32
C PRO A 60 -8.71 12.85 -12.71
N LEU A 61 -7.92 13.92 -12.64
CA LEU A 61 -6.49 13.85 -12.97
C LEU A 61 -5.75 13.05 -11.89
N THR A 62 -6.00 13.35 -10.63
CA THR A 62 -5.46 12.57 -9.51
C THR A 62 -5.88 11.09 -9.61
N ALA A 63 -7.13 10.81 -9.98
CA ALA A 63 -7.59 9.44 -10.19
C ALA A 63 -6.80 8.70 -11.29
N LEU A 64 -6.51 9.38 -12.42
CA LEU A 64 -5.67 8.81 -13.48
C LEU A 64 -4.22 8.58 -13.02
N LEU A 65 -3.64 9.55 -12.30
CA LEU A 65 -2.28 9.43 -11.78
C LEU A 65 -2.14 8.24 -10.82
N VAL A 66 -3.07 8.08 -9.88
CA VAL A 66 -3.08 6.94 -8.95
C VAL A 66 -3.17 5.63 -9.71
N ARG A 67 -4.08 5.52 -10.68
CA ARG A 67 -4.23 4.32 -11.50
C ARG A 67 -2.97 3.98 -12.30
N VAL A 68 -2.29 4.97 -12.88
CA VAL A 68 -1.05 4.74 -13.64
C VAL A 68 0.10 4.37 -12.72
N ALA A 69 0.24 5.05 -11.58
CA ALA A 69 1.30 4.80 -10.60
C ALA A 69 1.18 3.40 -9.98
N LEU A 70 -0.04 2.94 -9.69
CA LEU A 70 -0.29 1.66 -9.03
C LEU A 70 -0.57 0.50 -10.02
N GLY A 71 -0.92 0.81 -11.28
CA GLY A 71 -1.34 -0.16 -12.29
C GLY A 71 -0.28 -1.20 -12.68
N ARG A 72 1.01 -0.95 -12.39
CA ARG A 72 2.11 -1.92 -12.61
C ARG A 72 2.28 -2.95 -11.50
N HIS A 73 1.62 -2.79 -10.35
CA HIS A 73 1.71 -3.71 -9.21
C HIS A 73 0.61 -4.78 -9.15
N ARG A 74 -0.33 -4.79 -10.10
CA ARG A 74 -1.23 -5.94 -10.31
C ARG A 74 -0.50 -7.06 -11.06
N LEU A 75 0.48 -7.69 -10.43
CA LEU A 75 0.81 -9.06 -10.79
C LEU A 75 -0.32 -9.93 -10.23
N SER A 76 -1.14 -10.43 -11.16
CA SER A 76 -2.21 -11.38 -10.89
C SER A 76 -1.62 -12.60 -10.17
N LEU A 77 -1.89 -12.74 -8.87
CA LEU A 77 -1.87 -14.05 -8.22
C LEU A 77 -3.20 -14.75 -8.56
N THR A 78 -3.31 -15.15 -9.82
CA THR A 78 -4.31 -16.12 -10.28
C THR A 78 -3.58 -17.10 -11.19
N GLY A 79 -3.07 -18.14 -10.55
CA GLY A 79 -2.73 -19.43 -11.13
C GLY A 79 -3.33 -20.48 -10.21
#